data_AF-A0A5E4AVV3-F1
#
_entry.id   AF-A0A5E4AVV3-F1
#
_cell.length_a   1.000
_cell.length_b   1.000
_cell.length_c   1.000
_cell.angle_alpha   90.00
_cell.angle_beta   90.00
_cell.angle_gamma   90.00
#
_symmetry.space_group_name_H-M   'P 1'
#
loop_
_entity.id
_entity.type
_entity.pdbx_description
1 polymer ?
#
loop_
_entity_poly.entity_id
_entity_poly.type
_entity_poly.pdbx_seq_one_letter_code
_entity_poly.pdbx_strand_id
1 'polypeptide(L)'
;MELIKQEAEHGALDVPYLSKYILNMMTLLCAPVRDEAVQKLENITDPVWLLRGIFQVLGLMKMDMVNYTIQSLQPHLQEHSIQLERAKFQEQLNKQPSEYIGREERRRGGGGEGGS
;
A
#
# COMPACT_ATOMS: atom_id res chain seq x y z
N MET A 1 2.92 -27.28 11.45
CA MET A 1 2.62 -26.47 12.65
C MET A 1 2.74 -27.30 13.93
N GLU A 2 2.15 -28.50 13.99
CA GLU A 2 2.20 -29.36 15.19
C GLU A 2 3.61 -29.67 15.69
N LEU A 3 4.58 -29.98 14.81
CA LEU A 3 5.95 -30.29 15.23
C LEU A 3 6.66 -29.11 15.91
N ILE A 4 6.63 -27.92 15.30
CA ILE A 4 7.26 -26.70 15.86
C ILE A 4 6.63 -26.36 17.22
N LYS A 5 5.30 -26.52 17.32
CA LYS A 5 4.58 -26.31 18.57
C LYS A 5 5.04 -27.30 19.65
N GLN A 6 5.12 -28.58 19.31
CA GLN A 6 5.60 -29.62 20.22
C GLN A 6 7.04 -29.35 20.68
N GLU A 7 7.95 -29.01 19.76
CA GLU A 7 9.34 -28.69 20.10
C GLU A 7 9.45 -27.49 21.03
N ALA A 8 8.64 -26.44 20.80
CA ALA A 8 8.61 -25.26 21.65
C ALA A 8 8.09 -25.57 23.07
N GLU A 9 6.99 -26.32 23.18
CA GLU A 9 6.38 -26.71 24.46
C GLU A 9 7.33 -27.56 25.33
N HIS A 10 8.21 -28.33 24.69
CA HIS A 10 9.18 -29.20 25.37
C HIS A 10 10.58 -28.58 25.46
N GLY A 11 10.77 -27.32 25.04
CA GLY A 11 12.08 -26.64 25.07
C GLY A 11 13.13 -27.25 24.12
N ALA A 12 12.69 -28.02 23.13
CA ALA A 12 13.53 -28.70 22.13
C ALA A 12 13.67 -27.90 20.82
N LEU A 13 13.01 -26.74 20.71
CA LEU A 13 13.02 -25.94 19.48
C LEU A 13 14.40 -25.35 19.19
N ASP A 14 14.96 -25.70 18.02
CA ASP A 14 16.18 -25.10 17.49
C ASP A 14 15.87 -23.74 16.84
N VAL A 15 15.93 -22.69 17.65
CA VAL A 15 15.67 -21.31 17.21
C VAL A 15 16.65 -20.84 16.13
N PRO A 16 17.97 -21.08 16.22
CA PRO A 16 18.91 -20.75 15.13
C PRO A 16 18.54 -21.41 13.80
N TYR A 17 18.24 -22.70 13.80
CA TYR A 17 17.85 -23.43 12.58
C TYR A 17 16.56 -22.87 11.98
N LEU A 18 15.52 -22.69 12.83
CA LEU A 18 14.25 -22.13 12.38
C LEU A 18 14.40 -20.72 11.83
N SER A 19 15.19 -19.87 12.49
CA SER A 19 15.43 -18.50 12.06
C SER A 19 16.15 -18.47 10.71
N LYS A 20 17.14 -19.33 10.49
CA LYS A 20 17.83 -19.48 9.20
C LYS A 20 16.89 -19.96 8.09
N TYR A 21 16.01 -20.91 8.40
CA TYR A 21 15.00 -21.37 7.46
C TYR A 21 14.06 -20.22 7.05
N ILE A 22 13.59 -19.43 8.02
CA ILE A 22 12.75 -18.25 7.75
C ILE A 22 13.51 -17.23 6.89
N LEU A 23 14.78 -16.93 7.21
CA LEU A 23 15.61 -16.00 6.41
C LEU A 23 15.75 -16.47 4.97
N ASN A 24 16.04 -17.75 4.74
CA ASN A 24 16.14 -18.30 3.38
C ASN A 24 14.83 -18.13 2.60
N MET A 25 13.69 -18.36 3.26
CA MET A 25 12.37 -18.13 2.67
C MET A 25 12.13 -16.64 2.38
N MET A 26 12.57 -15.75 3.27
CA MET A 26 12.49 -14.30 3.05
C MET A 26 13.32 -13.89 1.83
N THR A 27 14.57 -14.34 1.71
CA THR A 27 15.45 -14.06 0.56
C THR A 27 14.82 -14.48 -0.77
N LEU A 28 14.07 -15.59 -0.79
CA LEU A 28 13.40 -16.07 -2.00
C LEU A 28 12.17 -15.23 -2.39
N LEU A 29 11.49 -14.63 -1.41
CA LEU A 29 10.17 -14.02 -1.57
C LEU A 29 10.17 -12.49 -1.50
N CYS A 30 11.25 -11.87 -1.00
CA CYS A 30 11.31 -10.44 -0.82
C CYS A 30 11.52 -9.70 -2.15
N ALA A 31 11.09 -8.43 -2.18
CA ALA A 31 11.43 -7.53 -3.26
C ALA A 31 12.94 -7.18 -3.21
N PRO A 32 13.59 -6.90 -4.35
CA PRO A 32 15.04 -6.62 -4.41
C PRO A 32 15.51 -5.49 -3.48
N VAL A 33 14.62 -4.53 -3.17
CA VAL A 33 14.89 -3.43 -2.24
C VAL A 33 15.11 -3.89 -0.78
N ARG A 34 14.83 -5.17 -0.47
CA ARG A 34 14.97 -5.74 0.88
C ARG A 34 16.21 -6.60 1.06
N ASP A 35 16.97 -6.88 0.01
CA ASP A 35 18.14 -7.76 0.06
C ASP A 35 19.14 -7.31 1.14
N GLU A 36 19.47 -6.01 1.20
CA GLU A 36 20.38 -5.47 2.21
C GLU A 36 19.81 -5.62 3.64
N ALA A 37 18.49 -5.47 3.81
CA ALA A 37 17.85 -5.62 5.11
C ALA A 37 17.87 -7.08 5.58
N VAL A 38 17.64 -8.03 4.68
CA VAL A 38 17.73 -9.47 4.98
C VAL A 38 19.18 -9.87 5.30
N GLN A 39 20.15 -9.39 4.52
CA GLN A 39 21.57 -9.66 4.77
C GLN A 39 22.05 -9.15 6.14
N LYS A 40 21.52 -8.01 6.61
CA LYS A 40 21.82 -7.49 7.96
C LYS A 40 21.37 -8.45 9.07
N LEU A 41 20.27 -9.20 8.86
CA LEU A 41 19.76 -10.16 9.83
C LEU A 41 20.68 -11.38 9.97
N GLU A 42 21.37 -11.80 8.90
CA GLU A 42 22.28 -12.96 8.93
C GLU A 42 23.44 -12.78 9.92
N ASN A 43 23.80 -11.53 10.24
CA ASN A 43 24.89 -11.20 11.15
C ASN A 43 24.46 -11.16 12.63
N ILE A 44 23.17 -11.31 12.94
CA ILE A 44 22.66 -11.25 14.32
C ILE A 44 22.74 -12.64 14.96
N THR A 45 23.54 -12.75 16.02
CA THR A 45 23.74 -14.00 16.77
C THR A 45 22.75 -14.19 17.91
N ASP A 46 22.28 -13.11 18.53
CA ASP A 46 21.28 -13.20 19.59
C ASP A 46 19.90 -13.54 18.99
N PRO A 47 19.26 -14.64 19.44
CA PRO A 47 18.01 -15.11 18.84
C PRO A 47 16.84 -14.15 19.05
N VAL A 48 16.81 -13.39 20.16
CA VAL A 48 15.73 -12.45 20.45
C VAL A 48 15.82 -11.25 19.50
N TRP A 49 17.02 -10.70 19.32
CA TRP A 49 17.27 -9.62 18.37
C TRP A 49 17.05 -10.06 16.92
N LEU A 50 17.44 -11.29 16.58
CA LEU A 50 17.24 -11.85 15.24
C LEU A 50 15.75 -11.97 14.91
N LEU A 51 14.97 -12.63 15.77
CA LEU A 51 13.53 -12.79 15.57
C LEU A 51 12.83 -11.43 15.50
N ARG A 52 13.23 -10.45 16.33
CA ARG A 52 12.70 -9.09 16.26
C ARG A 52 12.98 -8.44 14.91
N GLY A 53 14.20 -8.56 14.40
CA GLY A 53 14.58 -8.05 13.08
C GLY A 53 13.82 -8.73 11.94
N ILE A 54 13.64 -10.06 12.01
CA ILE A 54 12.83 -10.84 11.07
C ILE A 54 11.41 -10.28 11.00
N PHE A 55 10.74 -10.10 12.14
CA PHE A 55 9.36 -9.56 12.15
C PHE A 55 9.29 -8.13 11.60
N GLN A 56 10.29 -7.29 11.84
CA GLN A 56 10.36 -5.96 11.26
C GLN A 56 10.42 -6.01 9.73
N VAL A 57 11.31 -6.83 9.17
CA VAL A 57 11.47 -6.95 7.71
C VAL A 57 10.24 -7.62 7.09
N LEU A 58 9.64 -8.63 7.72
CA LEU A 58 8.37 -9.22 7.26
C LEU A 58 7.24 -8.18 7.22
N GLY A 59 7.20 -7.24 8.17
CA GLY A 59 6.28 -6.11 8.13
C GLY A 59 6.49 -5.20 6.92
N LEU A 60 7.75 -4.95 6.53
CA LEU A 60 8.08 -4.20 5.32
C LEU A 60 7.71 -4.97 4.05
N MET A 61 8.00 -6.27 3.99
CA MET A 61 7.63 -7.14 2.87
C MET A 61 6.12 -7.16 2.64
N LYS A 62 5.32 -7.10 3.71
CA LYS A 62 3.86 -6.95 3.61
C LYS A 62 3.48 -5.65 2.92
N MET A 63 4.11 -4.53 3.26
CA MET A 63 3.87 -3.25 2.58
C MET A 63 4.33 -3.28 1.13
N ASP A 64 5.44 -3.96 0.83
CA ASP A 64 5.91 -4.14 -0.54
C ASP A 64 4.86 -4.88 -1.39
N MET A 65 4.21 -5.92 -0.85
CA MET A 65 3.10 -6.62 -1.53
C MET A 65 1.87 -5.74 -1.75
N VAL A 66 1.52 -4.88 -0.78
CA VAL A 66 0.41 -3.93 -0.94
C VAL A 66 0.74 -2.92 -2.04
N ASN A 67 1.95 -2.37 -2.03
CA ASN A 67 2.42 -1.43 -3.05
C ASN A 67 2.42 -2.07 -4.44
N TYR A 68 2.92 -3.31 -4.56
CA TYR A 68 2.88 -4.09 -5.79
C TYR A 68 1.44 -4.29 -6.27
N THR A 69 0.52 -4.66 -5.36
CA THR A 69 -0.90 -4.88 -5.70
C THR A 69 -1.57 -3.60 -6.23
N ILE A 70 -1.30 -2.45 -5.60
CA ILE A 70 -1.82 -1.16 -6.09
C ILE A 70 -1.28 -0.88 -7.48
N GLN A 71 0.03 -1.04 -7.69
CA GLN A 71 0.68 -0.80 -8.97
C GLN A 71 0.18 -1.75 -10.06
N SER A 72 -0.08 -3.02 -9.74
CA SER A 72 -0.60 -3.99 -10.70
C SER A 72 -2.05 -3.72 -11.10
N LEU A 73 -2.86 -3.19 -10.18
CA LEU A 73 -4.27 -2.89 -10.44
C LEU A 73 -4.49 -1.53 -11.11
N GLN A 74 -3.61 -0.56 -10.87
CA GLN A 74 -3.75 0.81 -11.36
C GLN A 74 -3.98 0.91 -12.88
N PRO A 75 -3.23 0.20 -13.76
CA PRO A 75 -3.46 0.26 -15.21
C PRO A 75 -4.88 -0.15 -15.62
N HIS A 76 -5.40 -1.21 -15.01
CA HIS A 76 -6.75 -1.72 -15.29
C HIS A 76 -7.85 -0.74 -14.83
N LEU A 77 -7.62 -0.04 -13.71
CA LEU A 77 -8.53 1.00 -13.25
C LEU A 77 -8.46 2.24 -14.14
N GLN A 78 -7.27 2.60 -14.63
CA GLN A 78 -7.07 3.75 -15.51
C GLN A 78 -7.72 3.56 -16.88
N GLU A 79 -7.70 2.35 -17.45
CA GLU A 79 -8.30 2.04 -18.75
C GLU A 79 -9.78 2.44 -18.84
N HIS A 80 -10.54 2.29 -17.76
CA HIS A 80 -11.97 2.65 -17.68
C HIS A 80 -12.25 3.89 -16.82
N SER A 81 -11.20 4.60 -16.40
CA SER A 81 -11.32 5.72 -15.45
C SER A 81 -12.10 6.90 -16.02
N ILE A 82 -11.93 7.22 -17.30
CA ILE A 82 -12.49 8.42 -17.93
C ILE A 82 -14.03 8.42 -17.85
N GLN A 83 -14.68 7.30 -18.16
CA GLN A 83 -16.14 7.21 -18.13
C GLN A 83 -16.67 7.30 -16.69
N LEU A 84 -15.97 6.66 -15.76
CA LEU A 84 -16.31 6.64 -14.34
C LEU A 84 -16.16 8.03 -13.70
N GLU A 85 -15.06 8.74 -14.01
CA GLU A 85 -14.83 10.12 -13.57
C GLU A 85 -15.86 11.08 -14.16
N ARG A 86 -16.15 10.99 -15.46
CA ARG A 86 -17.20 11.80 -16.09
C ARG A 86 -18.56 11.57 -15.45
N ALA A 87 -18.93 10.32 -15.19
CA ALA A 87 -20.21 9.99 -14.55
C ALA A 87 -20.31 10.56 -13.13
N LYS A 88 -19.24 10.41 -12.31
CA LYS A 88 -19.18 11.00 -10.96
C LYS A 88 -19.21 12.53 -10.99
N PHE A 89 -18.48 13.15 -11.92
CA PHE A 89 -18.46 14.59 -12.07
C PHE A 89 -19.85 15.12 -12.45
N GLN A 90 -20.54 14.45 -13.37
CA GLN A 90 -21.92 14.78 -13.74
C GLN A 90 -22.88 14.63 -12.56
N GLU A 91 -22.74 13.57 -11.75
CA GLU A 91 -23.53 13.38 -10.53
C GLU A 91 -23.32 14.52 -9.53
N GLN A 92 -22.08 15.00 -9.38
CA GLN A 92 -21.76 16.14 -8.51
C GLN A 92 -22.37 17.45 -9.02
N LEU A 93 -22.29 17.71 -10.33
CA LEU A 93 -22.94 18.88 -10.95
C LEU A 93 -24.45 18.87 -10.71
N ASN A 94 -25.08 17.69 -10.81
CA ASN A 94 -26.53 17.55 -10.59
C ASN A 94 -26.93 17.77 -9.13
N LYS A 95 -26.04 17.51 -8.17
CA LYS A 95 -26.27 17.71 -6.72
C LYS A 95 -26.07 19.15 -6.26
N GLN A 96 -25.21 19.92 -6.93
CA GLN A 96 -24.89 21.33 -6.62
C GLN A 96 -25.00 22.23 -7.87
N PRO A 97 -26.19 22.36 -8.48
CA PRO A 97 -26.34 23.15 -9.71
C PRO A 97 -26.05 24.66 -9.52
N SER A 98 -26.24 25.21 -8.32
CA SER A 98 -26.17 26.66 -8.06
C SER A 98 -24.75 27.25 -7.96
N GLU A 99 -23.72 26.45 -7.70
CA GLU A 99 -22.36 26.97 -7.44
C GLU A 99 -21.63 27.44 -8.71
N TYR A 100 -22.07 26.95 -9.88
CA TYR A 100 -21.49 27.29 -11.19
C TYR A 100 -22.42 28.11 -12.10
N ILE A 101 -23.75 27.95 -11.98
CA ILE A 101 -24.72 28.71 -12.78
C ILE A 101 -24.66 30.22 -12.44
N GLY A 102 -24.40 30.58 -11.19
CA GLY A 102 -24.29 31.99 -10.76
C GLY A 102 -23.04 32.74 -11.26
N ARG A 103 -22.08 32.07 -11.92
CA ARG A 103 -20.85 32.72 -12.44
C ARG A 103 -20.98 33.15 -13.91
N GLU A 104 -21.88 32.54 -14.67
CA GLU A 104 -22.17 32.93 -16.06
C GLU A 104 -23.19 34.08 -16.16
N GLU A 105 -24.21 34.10 -15.30
CA GLU A 105 -25.21 35.19 -15.30
C GLU A 105 -24.61 36.54 -14.88
N ARG A 106 -23.63 36.53 -13.96
CA ARG A 106 -22.92 37.75 -13.53
C ARG A 106 -21.98 38.34 -14.59
N ARG A 107 -21.65 37.58 -15.65
CA ARG A 107 -20.90 38.08 -16.82
C ARG A 107 -21.79 38.58 -17.97
N ARG A 108 -23.04 38.12 -18.05
CA ARG A 108 -24.02 38.58 -19.06
C ARG A 108 -24.82 39.81 -18.63
N GLY A 109 -24.95 40.08 -17.33
CA GLY A 109 -25.76 41.20 -16.81
C GLY A 109 -25.09 42.58 -16.70
N GLY A 110 -23.84 42.75 -17.15
CA GLY A 110 -23.05 43.99 -16.95
C GLY A 110 -23.10 45.01 -18.09
N GLY A 111 -24.04 44.89 -19.03
CA GLY A 111 -24.11 45.75 -20.22
C GLY A 111 -25.48 46.36 -20.41
N GLY A 112 -25.72 47.51 -19.77
CA GLY A 112 -26.84 48.38 -20.11
C GLY A 112 -27.52 48.98 -18.89
N GLU A 113 -27.05 50.14 -18.46
CA GLU A 113 -27.90 51.27 -18.05
C GLU A 113 -27.02 52.49 -17.81
N GLY A 114 -27.14 53.47 -18.70
CA GLY A 114 -26.37 54.71 -18.73
C GLY A 114 -26.93 55.61 -19.82
N GLY A 115 -28.21 55.97 -19.66
CA GLY A 115 -28.96 56.79 -20.60
C GLY A 115 -30.06 57.56 -19.91
N SER A 116 -29.70 58.67 -19.26
CA SER A 116 -30.36 59.99 -19.23
C SER A 116 -29.76 60.83 -18.11
#